data_AF-A0A3D4TSF5-F1
#
_entry.id   AF-A0A3D4TSF5-F1
#
_cell.length_a   1.000
_cell.length_b   1.000
_cell.length_c   1.000
_cell.angle_alpha   90.00
_cell.angle_beta   90.00
_cell.angle_gamma   90.00
#
_symmetry.space_group_name_H-M   'P 1'
#
loop_
_entity.id
_entity.type
_entity.pdbx_description
1 polymer ?
#
loop_
_entity_poly.entity_id
_entity_poly.type
_entity_poly.pdbx_seq_one_letter_code
_entity_poly.pdbx_strand_id
1 'polypeptide(L)'
;LPLPVWHGLYRRRHTAPQSERTAEQRRENLFDAFDVHGSVPARLTVVDDVMTTGSTVVEIAETLRCAGAEEVRVWVCARVP
;
A
#
# COMPACT_ATOMS: atom_id res chain seq x y z
N LEU A 1 -14.84 14.12 -6.51
CA LEU A 1 -14.35 15.24 -5.67
C LEU A 1 -12.93 15.58 -6.15
N PRO A 2 -12.59 16.85 -6.39
CA PRO A 2 -11.20 17.23 -6.68
C PRO A 2 -10.41 17.16 -5.36
N LEU A 3 -9.96 15.96 -5.00
CA LEU A 3 -9.03 15.78 -3.89
C LEU A 3 -7.60 15.87 -4.43
N PRO A 4 -6.67 16.48 -3.70
CA PRO A 4 -5.26 16.48 -4.09
C PRO A 4 -4.75 15.04 -4.12
N VAL A 5 -4.08 14.67 -5.22
CA VAL A 5 -3.46 13.36 -5.39
C VAL A 5 -1.95 13.53 -5.31
N TRP A 6 -1.32 12.76 -4.43
CA TRP A 6 0.13 12.70 -4.33
C TRP A 6 0.65 11.45 -5.06
N HIS A 7 1.59 11.66 -5.98
CA HIS A 7 2.09 10.64 -6.91
C HIS A 7 3.50 10.14 -6.54
N GLY A 8 3.89 10.24 -5.27
CA GLY A 8 5.24 9.86 -4.84
C GLY A 8 5.41 8.38 -4.48
N LEU A 9 4.33 7.61 -4.31
CA LEU A 9 4.42 6.18 -4.03
C LEU A 9 4.64 5.39 -5.32
N TYR A 10 5.62 4.50 -5.34
CA TYR A 10 5.83 3.58 -6.46
C TYR A 10 6.16 2.18 -5.98
N ARG A 11 5.99 1.22 -6.88
CA ARG A 11 6.30 -0.18 -6.63
C ARG A 11 7.72 -0.47 -7.09
N ARG A 12 8.61 -0.80 -6.16
CA ARG A 12 10.04 -1.06 -6.41
C ARG A 12 10.29 -2.45 -7.01
N ARG A 13 9.51 -3.46 -6.60
CA ARG A 13 9.66 -4.86 -7.07
C ARG A 13 8.40 -5.35 -7.76
N HIS A 14 8.56 -5.88 -8.97
CA HIS A 14 7.51 -6.64 -9.65
C HIS A 14 7.31 -7.97 -8.91
N THR A 15 6.21 -8.13 -8.18
CA THR A 15 5.79 -9.46 -7.75
C THR A 15 4.97 -10.09 -8.88
N ALA A 16 5.21 -11.37 -9.18
CA ALA A 16 4.43 -12.11 -10.16
C ALA A 16 2.91 -12.10 -9.83
N PRO A 17 2.02 -12.27 -10.84
CA PRO A 17 0.57 -12.32 -10.65
C PRO A 17 0.15 -13.37 -9.61
N GLN A 18 -0.82 -13.00 -8.77
CA GLN A 18 -1.14 -13.66 -7.49
C GLN A 18 -2.18 -14.80 -7.59
N SER A 19 -2.31 -15.48 -8.73
CA SER A 19 -3.40 -16.46 -8.91
C SER A 19 -3.20 -17.81 -8.17
N GLU A 20 -2.03 -18.08 -7.59
CA GLU A 20 -1.73 -19.42 -7.01
C GLU A 20 -1.05 -19.41 -5.62
N ARG A 21 -0.95 -18.26 -4.93
CA ARG A 21 -0.12 -18.14 -3.71
C ARG A 21 -0.91 -18.03 -2.42
N THR A 22 -0.46 -18.76 -1.38
CA THR A 22 -1.05 -18.75 -0.04
C THR A 22 -0.95 -17.38 0.61
N ALA A 23 -1.74 -17.10 1.66
CA ALA A 23 -1.70 -15.84 2.39
C ALA A 23 -0.30 -15.49 2.96
N GLU A 24 0.46 -16.51 3.37
CA GLU A 24 1.82 -16.37 3.89
C GLU A 24 2.82 -15.98 2.80
N GLN A 25 2.77 -16.68 1.66
CA GLN A 25 3.55 -16.32 0.48
C GLN A 25 3.21 -14.91 -0.02
N ARG A 26 1.94 -14.51 0.05
CA ARG A 26 1.54 -13.13 -0.30
C ARG A 26 2.18 -12.08 0.61
N ARG A 27 2.34 -12.37 1.91
CA ARG A 27 2.98 -11.47 2.88
C ARG A 27 4.48 -11.30 2.60
N GLU A 28 5.19 -12.42 2.39
CA GLU A 28 6.64 -12.40 2.08
C GLU A 28 6.94 -11.70 0.75
N ASN A 29 6.06 -11.86 -0.25
CA ASN A 29 6.24 -11.20 -1.53
C ASN A 29 6.11 -9.67 -1.46
N LEU A 30 5.44 -9.13 -0.43
CA LEU A 30 5.18 -7.71 -0.31
C LEU A 30 6.21 -6.95 0.52
N PHE A 31 6.97 -7.62 1.38
CA PHE A 31 8.05 -6.99 2.16
C PHE A 31 9.03 -6.22 1.26
N ASP A 32 9.23 -4.92 1.45
CA ASP A 32 10.09 -4.06 0.61
C ASP A 32 9.64 -4.04 -0.87
N ALA A 33 8.33 -4.10 -1.12
CA ALA A 33 7.77 -4.00 -2.48
C ALA A 33 7.48 -2.56 -2.90
N PHE A 34 7.40 -1.61 -1.95
CA PHE A 34 7.04 -0.21 -2.19
C PHE A 34 8.12 0.74 -1.68
N ASP A 35 8.21 1.89 -2.34
CA ASP A 35 9.14 2.96 -1.98
C ASP A 35 8.53 4.31 -2.41
N VAL A 36 9.13 5.42 -1.98
CA VAL A 36 8.61 6.77 -2.21
C VAL A 36 9.60 7.70 -2.89
N HIS A 37 9.08 8.66 -3.64
CA HIS A 37 9.83 9.78 -4.22
C HIS A 37 9.38 11.11 -3.62
N GLY A 38 10.36 11.92 -3.25
CA GLY A 38 10.15 13.26 -2.71
C GLY A 38 9.61 13.27 -1.28
N SER A 39 9.16 14.44 -0.84
CA SER A 39 8.61 14.61 0.52
C SER A 39 7.24 13.95 0.62
N VAL A 40 7.09 13.05 1.60
CA VAL A 40 5.80 12.43 1.93
C VAL A 40 4.94 13.43 2.70
N PRO A 41 3.63 13.57 2.39
CA PRO A 41 2.72 14.38 3.19
C PRO A 41 2.60 13.82 4.61
N ALA A 42 2.49 14.71 5.61
CA ALA A 42 2.30 14.30 7.00
C ALA A 42 1.04 13.44 7.19
N ARG A 43 -0.02 13.68 6.39
CA ARG A 43 -1.28 12.91 6.46
C ARG A 43 -1.78 12.57 5.07
N LEU A 44 -2.10 11.31 4.85
CA LEU A 44 -2.60 10.83 3.56
C LEU A 44 -3.55 9.64 3.71
N THR A 45 -4.36 9.41 2.67
CA THR A 45 -5.28 8.28 2.59
C THR A 45 -4.92 7.42 1.39
N VAL A 46 -4.66 6.14 1.62
CA VAL A 46 -4.52 5.13 0.59
C VAL A 46 -5.91 4.65 0.21
N VAL A 47 -6.20 4.61 -1.09
CA VAL A 47 -7.47 4.14 -1.62
C VAL A 47 -7.21 2.90 -2.46
N ASP A 48 -7.93 1.83 -2.17
CA ASP A 48 -7.86 0.56 -2.92
C ASP A 48 -9.29 0.09 -3.25
N ASP A 49 -9.46 -0.71 -4.29
CA ASP A 49 -10.78 -1.21 -4.66
C ASP A 49 -11.22 -2.37 -3.76
N VAL A 50 -10.38 -3.39 -3.61
CA VAL A 50 -10.69 -4.63 -2.90
C VAL A 50 -9.54 -5.04 -2.00
N MET A 51 -9.83 -5.20 -0.72
CA MET A 51 -8.90 -5.77 0.25
C MET A 51 -9.20 -7.25 0.49
N THR A 52 -8.18 -8.09 0.38
CA THR A 52 -8.23 -9.48 0.87
C THR A 52 -7.62 -9.57 2.28
N THR A 53 -6.36 -10.00 2.39
CA THR A 53 -5.62 -10.10 3.66
C THR A 53 -5.18 -8.76 4.23
N GLY A 54 -5.26 -7.69 3.44
CA GLY A 54 -4.74 -6.37 3.82
C GLY A 54 -3.22 -6.24 3.75
N SER A 55 -2.49 -7.28 3.35
CA SER A 55 -1.02 -7.27 3.35
C SER A 55 -0.43 -6.15 2.47
N THR A 56 -1.04 -5.87 1.31
CA THR A 56 -0.59 -4.80 0.41
C THR A 56 -0.68 -3.43 1.08
N VAL A 57 -1.83 -3.16 1.71
CA VAL A 57 -2.09 -1.89 2.39
C VAL A 57 -1.20 -1.73 3.63
N VAL A 58 -0.98 -2.81 4.38
CA VAL A 58 -0.09 -2.79 5.55
C VAL A 58 1.32 -2.39 5.14
N GLU A 59 1.86 -3.04 4.10
CA GLU A 59 3.18 -2.71 3.56
C GLU A 59 3.25 -1.23 3.13
N ILE A 60 2.29 -0.76 2.32
CA ILE A 60 2.24 0.64 1.88
C ILE A 60 2.22 1.59 3.09
N ALA A 61 1.40 1.31 4.10
CA ALA A 61 1.32 2.14 5.28
C ALA A 61 2.63 2.16 6.08
N GLU A 62 3.35 1.03 6.16
CA GLU A 62 4.68 0.96 6.76
C GLU A 62 5.70 1.77 5.96
N THR A 63 5.75 1.60 4.63
CA THR A 63 6.63 2.40 3.75
C THR A 63 6.42 3.90 3.96
N LEU A 64 5.17 4.37 3.99
CA LEU A 64 4.84 5.78 4.15
C LEU A 64 5.19 6.32 5.54
N ARG A 65 4.94 5.53 6.60
CA ARG A 65 5.32 5.92 7.97
C ARG A 65 6.84 5.99 8.12
N CYS A 66 7.57 5.03 7.58
CA CYS A 66 9.04 5.04 7.56
C CYS A 66 9.59 6.25 6.80
N ALA A 67 8.87 6.73 5.79
CA ALA A 67 9.21 7.92 5.02
C ALA A 67 8.73 9.25 5.65
N GLY A 68 8.13 9.22 6.85
CA GLY A 68 7.79 10.41 7.63
C GLY A 68 6.30 10.80 7.63
N ALA A 69 5.39 9.96 7.14
CA ALA A 69 3.96 10.20 7.33
C ALA A 69 3.58 10.04 8.82
N GLU A 70 2.90 11.03 9.39
CA GLU A 70 2.35 11.00 10.75
C GLU A 70 1.05 10.19 10.82
N GLU A 71 0.23 10.25 9.77
CA GLU A 71 -1.06 9.57 9.69
C GLU A 71 -1.28 8.95 8.31
N VAL A 72 -1.55 7.65 8.28
CA VAL A 72 -1.94 6.91 7.08
C VAL A 72 -3.30 6.28 7.30
N ARG A 73 -4.30 6.75 6.55
CA ARG A 73 -5.64 6.12 6.50
C ARG A 73 -5.75 5.21 5.30
N VAL A 74 -6.69 4.29 5.36
CA VAL A 74 -6.97 3.33 4.28
C VAL A 74 -8.47 3.30 4.04
N TRP A 75 -8.87 3.54 2.80
CA TRP A 75 -10.24 3.33 2.34
C TRP A 75 -10.28 2.26 1.27
N VAL A 76 -11.20 1.32 1.45
CA VAL A 76 -11.41 0.20 0.52
C VAL A 76 -12.89 0.09 0.19
N CYS A 77 -13.22 -0.14 -1.07
CA CYS A 77 -14.62 -0.28 -1.48
C CYS A 77 -15.20 -1.63 -1.03
N ALA A 78 -14.40 -2.68 -1.02
CA ALA A 78 -14.80 -4.00 -0.56
C ALA A 78 -13.71 -4.70 0.27
N ARG A 79 -14.13 -5.55 1.20
CA ARG A 79 -13.26 -6.47 1.93
C ARG A 79 -13.75 -7.90 1.72
N VAL A 80 -12.87 -8.76 1.24
CA VAL A 80 -13.12 -10.19 1.10
C VAL A 80 -12.75 -10.88 2.42
N PRO A 81 -13.64 -11.72 2.99
CA PRO A 81 -13.35 -12.54 4.17
C PRO A 81 -12.15 -13.48 4.00
#